data_AF-X1Q813-F1
#
_entry.id   AF-X1Q813-F1
#
_cell.length_a   1.000
_cell.length_b   1.000
_cell.length_c   1.000
_cell.angle_alpha   90.00
_cell.angle_beta   90.00
_cell.angle_gamma   90.00
#
_symmetry.space_group_name_H-M   'P 1'
#
loop_
_entity.id
_entity.type
_entity.pdbx_description
1 polymer ?
#
loop_
_entity_poly.entity_id
_entity_poly.type
_entity_poly.pdbx_seq_one_letter_code
_entity_poly.pdbx_strand_id
1 'polypeptide(L)' 'LKNLATHEDNTPLGVSTQEKLLMDQGKIYIIDEFDNKKRAKVGLPSLPEMAEEAKRLLKQRQK' A
#
# COMPACT_ATOMS: atom_id res chain seq x y z
N LEU A 1 -2.57 -10.95 21.65
CA LEU A 1 -3.62 -11.72 20.93
C LEU A 1 -3.58 -11.52 19.42
N LYS A 2 -3.65 -10.29 18.88
CA LYS A 2 -3.72 -10.05 17.41
C LYS A 2 -2.56 -10.65 16.60
N ASN A 3 -1.31 -10.45 17.04
CA ASN A 3 -0.15 -11.04 16.35
C ASN A 3 -0.19 -12.57 16.37
N LEU A 4 -0.61 -13.17 17.49
CA LEU A 4 -0.77 -14.63 17.60
C LEU A 4 -1.84 -15.13 16.63
N ALA A 5 -2.99 -14.45 16.55
CA ALA A 5 -4.03 -14.78 15.57
C ALA A 5 -3.51 -14.69 14.12
N THR A 6 -2.69 -13.70 13.80
CA THR A 6 -2.05 -13.60 12.47
C THR A 6 -1.07 -14.74 12.20
N HIS A 7 -0.29 -15.17 13.20
CA HIS A 7 0.59 -16.34 13.08
C HIS A 7 -0.18 -17.65 12.88
N GLU A 8 -1.39 -17.75 13.44
CA GLU A 8 -2.30 -18.89 13.29
C GLU A 8 -3.22 -18.73 12.06
N ASP A 9 -2.86 -17.90 11.08
CA ASP A 9 -3.62 -17.63 9.85
C ASP A 9 -5.08 -17.13 10.04
N ASN A 10 -5.42 -16.65 11.24
CA ASN A 10 -6.73 -16.11 11.59
C ASN A 10 -6.83 -14.61 11.29
N THR A 11 -6.36 -14.19 10.11
CA THR A 11 -6.33 -12.79 9.71
C THR A 11 -7.60 -12.40 8.92
N PRO A 12 -8.26 -11.27 9.23
CA PRO A 12 -9.39 -10.80 8.44
C PRO A 12 -9.00 -10.51 6.99
N LEU A 13 -9.86 -10.87 6.03
CA LEU A 13 -9.60 -10.71 4.59
C LEU A 13 -9.17 -9.30 4.20
N GLY A 14 -9.76 -8.26 4.80
CA GLY A 14 -9.41 -6.87 4.52
C GLY A 14 -7.96 -6.53 4.86
N VAL A 15 -7.41 -7.13 5.91
CA VAL A 15 -6.01 -6.92 6.32
C VAL A 15 -5.07 -7.58 5.33
N SER A 16 -5.31 -8.84 4.95
CA SER A 16 -4.50 -9.52 3.93
C SER A 16 -4.56 -8.84 2.57
N THR A 17 -5.73 -8.28 2.21
CA THR A 17 -5.90 -7.48 0.98
C THR A 17 -5.06 -6.21 1.03
N GLN A 18 -5.08 -5.48 2.15
CA GLN A 18 -4.26 -4.29 2.34
C GLN A 18 -2.76 -4.60 2.36
N GLU A 19 -2.36 -5.70 2.99
CA GLU A 19 -0.97 -6.18 2.97
C GLU A 19 -0.51 -6.46 1.55
N LYS A 20 -1.33 -7.15 0.74
CA LYS A 20 -1.01 -7.40 -0.67
C LYS A 20 -0.80 -6.09 -1.45
N LEU A 21 -1.71 -5.12 -1.32
CA LEU A 21 -1.56 -3.80 -1.96
C LEU A 21 -0.28 -3.10 -1.52
N LEU A 22 0.04 -3.17 -0.23
CA LEU A 22 1.25 -2.59 0.32
C LEU A 22 2.52 -3.25 -0.24
N MET A 23 2.53 -4.57 -0.42
CA MET A 23 3.67 -5.30 -1.01
C MET A 23 3.81 -5.06 -2.52
N ASP A 24 2.69 -5.00 -3.24
CA ASP A 24 2.67 -4.85 -4.70
C ASP A 24 2.96 -3.40 -5.14
N GLN A 25 2.41 -2.42 -4.42
CA GLN A 25 2.37 -1.01 -4.82
C GLN A 25 3.04 -0.05 -3.84
N GLY A 26 3.38 -0.51 -2.62
CA GLY A 26 3.96 0.33 -1.56
C GLY A 26 2.95 1.26 -0.90
N LYS A 27 1.65 1.08 -1.16
CA LYS A 27 0.54 1.90 -0.64
C LYS A 27 -0.71 1.02 -0.48
N ILE A 28 -1.58 1.38 0.47
CA ILE A 28 -2.90 0.74 0.63
C ILE A 28 -4.01 1.47 -0.13
N TYR A 29 -3.73 2.68 -0.63
CA TYR A 29 -4.60 3.48 -1.48
C TYR A 29 -3.92 3.70 -2.82
N ILE A 30 -4.59 3.28 -3.87
CA ILE A 30 -4.17 3.48 -5.26
C ILE A 30 -4.31 4.98 -5.54
N ILE A 31 -3.28 5.58 -6.14
CA ILE A 31 -3.36 6.91 -6.74
C ILE A 31 -3.34 6.69 -8.24
N ASP A 32 -4.43 7.05 -8.90
CA ASP A 32 -4.58 6.87 -10.34
C ASP A 32 -4.62 8.21 -11.09
N GLU A 33 -4.92 8.15 -12.38
CA GLU A 33 -5.06 9.34 -13.23
C GLU A 33 -6.19 10.28 -12.75
N PHE A 34 -7.28 9.74 -12.18
CA PHE A 34 -8.39 10.55 -11.68
C PHE A 34 -8.00 11.34 -10.43
N ASP A 35 -7.23 10.74 -9.52
CA ASP A 35 -6.67 11.44 -8.36
C ASP A 35 -5.68 12.52 -8.79
N ASN A 36 -4.78 12.20 -9.72
CA ASN A 36 -3.82 13.17 -10.24
C ASN A 36 -4.50 14.33 -11.01
N LYS A 37 -5.59 14.07 -11.73
CA LYS A 37 -6.44 15.11 -12.33
C LYS A 37 -7.04 16.05 -11.27
N LYS A 38 -7.50 15.51 -10.14
CA LYS A 38 -8.00 16.34 -9.02
C LYS A 38 -6.88 17.16 -8.39
N ARG A 39 -5.71 16.57 -8.18
CA ARG A 39 -4.52 17.27 -7.63
C ARG A 39 -4.10 18.43 -8.53
N ALA A 40 -4.05 18.21 -9.84
CA ALA A 40 -3.70 19.26 -10.80
C ALA A 40 -4.67 20.45 -10.77
N LYS A 41 -5.98 20.20 -10.61
CA LYS A 41 -7.00 21.26 -10.51
C LYS A 41 -6.78 22.22 -9.32
N VAL A 42 -6.10 21.76 -8.27
CA VAL A 42 -5.78 22.56 -7.08
C VAL A 42 -4.30 22.94 -7.01
N GLY A 43 -3.55 22.80 -8.11
CA GLY A 43 -2.15 23.19 -8.20
C GLY A 43 -1.17 22.25 -7.48
N LEU A 44 -1.59 21.04 -7.12
CA LEU A 44 -0.73 20.04 -6.49
C LEU A 44 0.01 19.20 -7.53
N PRO A 45 1.26 18.77 -7.23
CA PRO A 45 2.03 17.92 -8.13
C PRO A 45 1.40 16.53 -8.26
N SER A 46 1.60 15.91 -9.43
CA SER A 46 1.27 14.50 -9.64
C SER A 46 2.05 13.60 -8.68
N LEU A 47 1.43 12.54 -8.21
CA LEU A 47 2.08 11.50 -7.44
C LEU A 47 2.26 10.25 -8.31
N PRO A 48 3.35 9.51 -8.13
CA PRO A 48 3.53 8.23 -8.80
C PRO A 48 2.48 7.23 -8.30
N GLU A 49 1.99 6.41 -9.22
CA GLU A 49 1.01 5.35 -8.93
C GLU A 49 1.59 4.32 -7.94
N MET A 50 2.90 4.07 -8.01
CA MET A 50 3.62 3.16 -7.11
C MET A 50 4.61 3.89 -6.20
N ALA A 51 4.72 3.44 -4.95
CA ALA A 51 5.77 3.84 -4.01
C ALA A 51 6.89 2.80 -3.98
N GLU A 52 7.75 2.81 -5.01
CA GLU A 52 8.84 1.84 -5.15
C GLU A 52 9.79 1.80 -3.95
N GLU A 53 10.06 2.94 -3.32
CA GLU A 53 10.91 3.00 -2.14
C GLU A 53 10.28 2.27 -0.93
N ALA A 54 8.97 2.41 -0.72
CA ALA A 54 8.27 1.68 0.32
C ALA A 54 8.31 0.17 0.07
N LYS A 55 8.10 -0.26 -1.18
CA LYS A 55 8.23 -1.67 -1.59
C LYS A 55 9.63 -2.22 -1.29
N ARG A 56 10.66 -1.44 -1.60
CA ARG A 56 12.06 -1.80 -1.33
C ARG A 56 12.31 -2.03 0.16
N LEU A 57 11.84 -1.13 1.02
CA LEU A 57 11.99 -1.24 2.47
C LEU A 57 11.23 -2.45 3.05
N LEU A 58 10.03 -2.73 2.55
CA LEU A 58 9.23 -3.88 2.99
C LEU A 58 9.88 -5.21 2.62
N LYS A 59 10.47 -5.32 1.42
CA LYS A 59 11.22 -6.53 0.99
C LYS A 59 12.47 -6.78 1.85
N GLN A 60 13.12 -5.74 2.35
CA GLN A 60 14.29 -5.89 3.22
C GLN A 60 13.92 -6.46 4.59
N ARG A 61 12.72 -6.16 5.10
CA ARG A 61 12.23 -6.66 6.39
C ARG A 61 11.81 -8.14 6.34
N GLN A 62 11.55 -8.69 5.15
CA GLN A 62 11.22 -10.11 4.97
C GLN A 62 12.46 -11.01 4.86
N LYS A 63 13.66 -10.43 4.74
CA LYS A 63 14.94 -11.15 4.78
C LYS A 63 15.49 -11.19 6.20
#